data_AF-A0A381V4I7-F1
#
_entry.id   AF-A0A381V4I7-F1
#
_cell.length_a   1.000
_cell.length_b   1.000
_cell.length_c   1.000
_cell.angle_alpha   90.00
_cell.angle_beta   90.00
_cell.angle_gamma   90.00
#
_symmetry.space_group_name_H-M   'P 1'
#
loop_
_entity.id
_entity.type
_entity.pdbx_description
1 polymer ?
#
loop_
_entity_poly.entity_id
_entity_poly.type
_entity_poly.pdbx_seq_one_letter_code
_entity_poly.pdbx_strand_id
1 'polypeptide(L)'
;MISLSAPLINPVVLLANGEFPVHPLPKYLLDNSGTIICTDGATDKLIKYGLEPTVTIGDFDSTNLLEHKTAGLWVPAPDQNRTDLQKALEWCMNNNISDVTVLGAGGIREDHTIGNLHIMADYREKLYLKMVTNHATITCEHD
;
A
#
# COMPACT_ATOMS: atom_id res chain seq x y z
N MET A 1 -13.49 -9.31 15.27
CA MET A 1 -12.04 -9.23 15.01
C MET A 1 -11.76 -10.14 13.83
N ILE A 2 -11.52 -9.58 12.65
CA ILE A 2 -11.05 -10.38 11.52
C ILE A 2 -9.57 -10.61 11.80
N SER A 3 -9.19 -11.83 12.20
CA SER A 3 -7.79 -12.13 12.56
C SER A 3 -7.03 -12.54 11.31
N LEU A 4 -5.82 -12.00 11.14
CA LEU A 4 -4.87 -12.52 10.18
C LEU A 4 -4.62 -14.02 10.44
N SER A 5 -4.57 -14.82 9.40
CA SER A 5 -4.22 -16.24 9.47
C SER A 5 -2.72 -16.47 9.74
N ALA A 6 -1.89 -15.44 9.53
CA ALA A 6 -0.44 -15.47 9.70
C ALA A 6 0.08 -14.12 10.24
N PRO A 7 1.23 -14.09 10.95
CA PRO A 7 1.84 -12.84 11.39
C PRO A 7 2.30 -11.98 10.20
N LEU A 8 2.32 -10.65 10.38
CA LEU A 8 2.89 -9.72 9.41
C LEU A 8 4.42 -9.80 9.48
N ILE A 9 5.07 -9.86 8.31
CA ILE A 9 6.50 -10.15 8.16
C ILE A 9 7.16 -9.01 7.38
N ASN A 10 8.29 -8.51 7.88
CA ASN A 10 9.10 -7.53 7.17
C ASN A 10 9.88 -8.18 6.01
N PRO A 11 10.16 -7.45 4.91
CA PRO A 11 9.80 -6.04 4.67
C PRO A 11 8.32 -5.87 4.32
N VAL A 12 7.72 -4.76 4.79
CA VAL A 12 6.34 -4.39 4.44
C VAL A 12 6.33 -3.47 3.22
N VAL A 13 5.54 -3.85 2.22
CA VAL A 13 5.24 -3.04 1.05
C VAL A 13 3.77 -2.65 1.07
N LEU A 14 3.50 -1.35 0.91
CA LEU A 14 2.16 -0.81 0.66
C LEU A 14 2.08 -0.44 -0.83
N LEU A 15 1.26 -1.18 -1.58
CA LEU A 15 1.02 -0.93 -2.99
C LEU A 15 -0.24 -0.08 -3.18
N ALA A 16 -0.06 1.16 -3.62
CA ALA A 16 -1.13 2.10 -3.95
C ALA A 16 -1.62 1.94 -5.42
N ASN A 17 -2.76 2.54 -5.74
CA ASN A 17 -3.44 2.36 -7.03
C ASN A 17 -2.95 3.30 -8.18
N GLY A 18 -1.69 3.76 -8.14
CA GLY A 18 -1.05 4.50 -9.22
C GLY A 18 -0.42 3.59 -10.29
N GLU A 19 0.65 4.07 -10.92
CA GLU A 19 1.38 3.32 -11.94
C GLU A 19 2.08 2.12 -11.30
N PHE A 20 1.87 0.94 -11.88
CA PHE A 20 2.44 -0.28 -11.32
C PHE A 20 3.98 -0.29 -11.48
N PRO A 21 4.74 -0.87 -10.52
CA PRO A 21 6.18 -1.01 -10.65
C PRO A 21 6.61 -1.73 -11.93
N VAL A 22 7.42 -1.05 -12.76
CA VAL A 22 8.09 -1.63 -13.93
C VAL A 22 9.61 -1.54 -13.84
N HIS A 23 10.14 -0.58 -13.08
CA HIS A 23 11.58 -0.45 -12.87
C HIS A 23 12.12 -1.62 -12.00
N PRO A 24 13.36 -2.12 -12.23
CA PRO A 24 13.88 -3.28 -11.51
C PRO A 24 13.87 -3.13 -9.98
N LEU A 25 14.17 -1.94 -9.46
CA LEU A 25 14.20 -1.69 -8.01
C LEU A 25 12.84 -1.87 -7.31
N PRO A 26 11.76 -1.14 -7.65
CA PRO A 26 10.47 -1.34 -6.99
C PRO A 26 9.87 -2.73 -7.25
N LYS A 27 10.17 -3.36 -8.40
CA LYS A 27 9.80 -4.78 -8.63
C LYS A 27 10.50 -5.72 -7.65
N TYR A 28 11.82 -5.58 -7.50
CA TYR A 28 12.59 -6.37 -6.53
C TYR A 28 12.05 -6.21 -5.10
N LEU A 29 11.71 -4.98 -4.70
CA LEU A 29 11.14 -4.70 -3.38
C LEU A 29 9.78 -5.38 -3.19
N LEU A 30 8.93 -5.37 -4.23
CA LEU A 30 7.64 -6.05 -4.21
C LEU A 30 7.81 -7.58 -4.14
N ASP A 31 8.63 -8.15 -5.01
CA ASP A 31 8.86 -9.60 -5.12
C ASP A 31 9.49 -10.21 -3.86
N ASN A 32 10.24 -9.42 -3.08
CA ASN A 32 10.96 -9.86 -1.88
C ASN A 32 10.35 -9.32 -0.58
N SER A 33 9.11 -8.84 -0.62
CA SER A 33 8.39 -8.39 0.56
C SER A 33 7.84 -9.57 1.36
N GLY A 34 7.84 -9.45 2.69
CA GLY A 34 7.20 -10.42 3.59
C GLY A 34 5.71 -10.16 3.77
N THR A 35 5.28 -8.92 3.54
CA THR A 35 3.88 -8.50 3.64
C THR A 35 3.57 -7.47 2.59
N ILE A 36 2.48 -7.71 1.84
CA ILE A 36 1.97 -6.81 0.80
C ILE A 36 0.60 -6.29 1.23
N ILE A 37 0.51 -4.98 1.43
CA ILE A 37 -0.73 -4.27 1.75
C ILE A 37 -1.16 -3.53 0.48
N CYS A 38 -2.33 -3.86 -0.06
CA CYS A 38 -2.88 -3.19 -1.23
C CYS A 38 -3.97 -2.20 -0.84
N THR A 39 -3.94 -1.01 -1.44
CA THR A 39 -5.15 -0.16 -1.52
C THR A 39 -6.07 -0.71 -2.60
N ASP A 40 -7.36 -0.86 -2.31
CA ASP A 40 -8.43 -1.32 -3.21
C ASP A 40 -7.99 -1.79 -4.63
N GLY A 41 -8.07 -0.93 -5.64
CA GLY A 41 -7.79 -1.29 -7.05
C GLY A 41 -6.34 -1.68 -7.36
N ALA A 42 -5.40 -1.49 -6.43
CA ALA A 42 -4.04 -2.02 -6.54
C ALA A 42 -4.01 -3.56 -6.41
N THR A 43 -5.01 -4.14 -5.75
CA THR A 43 -5.14 -5.60 -5.56
C THR A 43 -5.28 -6.32 -6.90
N ASP A 44 -6.13 -5.82 -7.80
CA ASP A 44 -6.33 -6.36 -9.15
C ASP A 44 -5.01 -6.37 -9.93
N LYS A 45 -4.21 -5.30 -9.80
CA LYS A 45 -2.91 -5.18 -10.46
C LYS A 45 -1.89 -6.17 -9.92
N LEU A 46 -1.86 -6.37 -8.59
CA LEU A 46 -0.97 -7.33 -7.94
C LEU A 46 -1.26 -8.78 -8.37
N ILE A 47 -2.53 -9.17 -8.39
CA ILE A 47 -2.94 -10.53 -8.81
C ILE A 47 -2.60 -10.76 -10.28
N LYS A 48 -2.85 -9.77 -11.15
CA LYS A 48 -2.44 -9.85 -12.55
C LYS A 48 -0.94 -10.01 -12.73
N TYR A 49 -0.15 -9.43 -11.82
CA TYR A 49 1.30 -9.58 -11.80
C TYR A 49 1.76 -10.97 -11.31
N GLY A 50 0.89 -11.74 -10.65
CA GLY A 50 1.14 -13.11 -10.20
C GLY A 50 1.50 -13.23 -8.73
N LEU A 51 1.23 -12.20 -7.91
CA LEU A 51 1.40 -12.21 -6.46
C LEU A 51 0.05 -12.08 -5.76
N GLU A 52 -0.01 -12.51 -4.50
CA GLU A 52 -1.21 -12.41 -3.67
C GLU A 52 -1.03 -11.34 -2.58
N PRO A 53 -2.08 -10.55 -2.26
CA PRO A 53 -2.01 -9.59 -1.18
C PRO A 53 -2.00 -10.32 0.17
N THR A 54 -1.28 -9.76 1.15
CA THR A 54 -1.48 -10.15 2.55
C THR A 54 -2.70 -9.45 3.12
N VAL A 55 -2.89 -8.19 2.76
CA VAL A 55 -4.00 -7.34 3.21
C VAL A 55 -4.49 -6.47 2.05
N THR A 56 -5.81 -6.36 1.89
CA THR A 56 -6.46 -5.41 0.98
C THR A 56 -7.32 -4.45 1.79
N ILE A 57 -7.12 -3.14 1.61
CA ILE A 57 -7.76 -2.07 2.38
C ILE A 57 -8.48 -1.12 1.44
N GLY A 58 -9.75 -0.82 1.71
CA GLY A 58 -10.54 0.12 0.91
C GLY A 58 -12.04 0.01 1.21
N ASP A 59 -12.84 0.73 0.44
CA ASP A 59 -14.30 0.56 0.37
C ASP A 59 -14.74 -0.41 -0.74
N PHE A 60 -13.80 -0.89 -1.55
CA PHE A 60 -13.96 -1.95 -2.56
C PHE A 60 -14.83 -1.51 -3.75
N ASP A 61 -14.82 -0.22 -4.08
CA ASP A 61 -15.49 0.33 -5.25
C ASP A 61 -14.62 0.29 -6.52
N SER A 62 -13.31 0.08 -6.35
CA SER A 62 -12.29 0.15 -7.39
C SER A 62 -11.69 -1.22 -7.74
N THR A 63 -12.13 -2.29 -7.08
CA THR A 63 -11.75 -3.69 -7.37
C THR A 63 -12.91 -4.44 -8.04
N ASN A 64 -12.58 -5.34 -8.96
CA ASN A 64 -13.54 -6.29 -9.52
C ASN A 64 -13.50 -7.66 -8.82
N LEU A 65 -12.66 -7.78 -7.79
CA LEU A 65 -12.43 -9.04 -7.10
C LEU A 65 -13.51 -9.28 -6.05
N LEU A 66 -13.76 -10.57 -5.80
CA LEU A 66 -14.63 -11.00 -4.72
C LEU A 66 -13.75 -11.36 -3.53
N GLU A 67 -13.96 -10.67 -2.40
CA GLU A 67 -13.24 -10.88 -1.12
C GLU A 67 -13.12 -12.37 -0.78
N HIS A 68 -14.23 -13.11 -0.81
CA HIS A 68 -14.27 -14.54 -0.45
C HIS A 68 -13.57 -15.48 -1.46
N LYS A 69 -13.10 -14.97 -2.60
CA LYS A 69 -12.37 -15.74 -3.62
C LYS A 69 -10.91 -15.32 -3.74
N THR A 70 -10.48 -14.33 -2.97
CA THR A 70 -9.16 -13.75 -3.08
C THR A 70 -8.40 -13.94 -1.78
N ALA A 71 -7.15 -14.36 -1.86
CA ALA A 71 -6.31 -14.54 -0.69
C ALA A 71 -6.11 -13.22 0.09
N GLY A 72 -5.67 -13.35 1.33
CA GLY A 72 -5.37 -12.22 2.21
C GLY A 72 -6.55 -11.77 3.07
N LEU A 73 -6.23 -10.84 3.97
CA LEU A 73 -7.21 -10.18 4.84
C LEU A 73 -7.81 -8.99 4.12
N TRP A 74 -9.14 -8.94 4.02
CA TRP A 74 -9.86 -7.79 3.50
C TRP A 74 -10.34 -6.92 4.67
N VAL A 75 -9.97 -5.63 4.63
CA VAL A 75 -10.25 -4.66 5.67
C VAL A 75 -11.13 -3.56 5.09
N PRO A 76 -12.45 -3.57 5.39
CA PRO A 76 -13.33 -2.50 4.98
C PRO A 76 -12.93 -1.18 5.64
N ALA A 77 -12.77 -0.13 4.86
CA ALA A 77 -12.42 1.21 5.31
C ALA A 77 -13.29 2.27 4.59
N PRO A 78 -14.56 2.42 5.00
CA PRO A 78 -15.57 3.20 4.27
C PRO A 78 -15.49 4.72 4.47
N ASP A 79 -14.52 5.24 5.25
CA ASP A 79 -14.40 6.68 5.52
C ASP A 79 -14.05 7.47 4.25
N GLN A 80 -15.04 8.15 3.70
CA GLN A 80 -14.94 8.94 2.47
C GLN A 80 -14.14 10.25 2.65
N ASN A 81 -13.82 10.66 3.88
CA ASN A 81 -13.00 11.84 4.13
C ASN A 81 -11.50 11.53 4.09
N ARG A 82 -11.13 10.27 3.90
CA ARG A 82 -9.74 9.80 3.86
C ARG A 82 -9.46 9.11 2.54
N THR A 83 -8.26 9.33 2.02
CA THR A 83 -7.75 8.58 0.87
C THR A 83 -7.40 7.15 1.28
N ASP A 84 -7.34 6.23 0.33
CA ASP A 84 -6.97 4.84 0.62
C ASP A 84 -5.53 4.70 1.13
N LEU A 85 -4.63 5.58 0.70
CA LEU A 85 -3.28 5.63 1.26
C LEU A 85 -3.32 5.99 2.76
N GLN A 86 -4.09 7.01 3.16
CA GLN A 86 -4.26 7.36 4.58
C GLN A 86 -4.85 6.19 5.38
N LYS A 87 -5.92 5.57 4.88
CA LYS A 87 -6.56 4.42 5.53
C LYS A 87 -5.55 3.28 5.73
N ALA A 88 -4.73 2.99 4.72
CA ALA A 88 -3.73 1.94 4.77
C ALA A 88 -2.56 2.27 5.73
N LEU A 89 -2.08 3.51 5.76
CA LEU A 89 -1.04 3.94 6.71
C LEU A 89 -1.55 3.90 8.16
N GLU A 90 -2.79 4.33 8.42
CA GLU A 90 -3.42 4.22 9.74
C GLU A 90 -3.59 2.77 10.17
N TRP A 91 -3.96 1.91 9.23
CA TRP A 91 -4.01 0.47 9.49
C TRP A 91 -2.63 -0.09 9.86
N CYS A 92 -1.57 0.32 9.16
CA CYS A 92 -0.19 -0.06 9.51
C CYS A 92 0.14 0.32 10.97
N MET A 93 -0.13 1.57 11.35
CA MET A 93 0.09 2.05 12.72
C MET A 93 -0.67 1.23 13.76
N ASN A 94 -1.96 0.97 13.50
CA ASN A 94 -2.82 0.20 14.40
C ASN A 94 -2.37 -1.27 14.55
N ASN A 95 -1.55 -1.77 13.63
CA ASN A 95 -0.99 -3.12 13.64
C ASN A 95 0.51 -3.14 13.96
N ASN A 96 1.05 -2.08 14.57
CA ASN A 96 2.46 -1.95 14.98
C ASN A 96 3.46 -2.11 13.82
N ILE A 97 3.07 -1.74 12.60
CA ILE A 97 3.99 -1.60 11.48
C ILE A 97 4.49 -0.15 11.44
N SER A 98 5.81 0.03 11.54
CA SER A 98 6.45 1.35 11.54
C SER A 98 7.31 1.62 10.30
N ASP A 99 7.84 0.61 9.61
CA ASP A 99 8.64 0.77 8.39
C ASP A 99 7.84 0.29 7.18
N VAL A 100 7.52 1.22 6.27
CA VAL A 100 6.66 0.97 5.11
C VAL A 100 7.30 1.49 3.84
N THR A 101 7.47 0.57 2.88
CA THR A 101 7.83 0.91 1.50
C THR A 101 6.56 1.14 0.70
N VAL A 102 6.31 2.36 0.26
CA VAL A 102 5.16 2.71 -0.58
C VAL A 102 5.53 2.58 -2.06
N LEU A 103 4.80 1.74 -2.79
CA LEU A 103 4.92 1.56 -4.23
C LEU A 103 3.65 1.99 -4.93
N GLY A 104 3.74 2.33 -6.22
CA GLY A 104 2.57 2.68 -7.02
C GLY A 104 1.80 3.89 -6.50
N ALA A 105 2.43 4.80 -5.76
CA ALA A 105 1.77 6.00 -5.23
C ALA A 105 1.84 7.22 -6.19
N GLY A 106 2.24 7.03 -7.45
CA GLY A 106 2.29 8.09 -8.45
C GLY A 106 2.24 7.56 -9.89
N GLY A 107 2.46 8.43 -10.88
CA GLY A 107 2.64 8.03 -12.29
C GLY A 107 1.36 7.86 -13.13
N ILE A 108 0.18 8.17 -12.59
CA ILE A 108 -1.08 8.22 -13.36
C ILE A 108 -1.69 9.62 -13.32
N ARG A 109 -1.95 10.11 -12.11
CA ARG A 109 -2.54 11.43 -11.84
C ARG A 109 -1.60 12.23 -10.96
N GLU A 110 -1.18 13.40 -11.42
CA GLU A 110 -0.20 14.23 -10.74
C GLU A 110 -0.75 14.81 -9.43
N ASP A 111 -2.02 15.19 -9.41
CA ASP A 111 -2.70 15.67 -8.20
C ASP A 111 -2.75 14.60 -7.11
N HIS A 112 -3.00 13.34 -7.48
CA HIS A 112 -2.90 12.21 -6.55
C HIS A 112 -1.47 11.99 -6.07
N THR A 113 -0.48 12.12 -6.95
CA THR A 113 0.94 11.95 -6.58
C THR A 113 1.36 12.99 -5.55
N ILE A 114 1.01 14.26 -5.78
CA ILE A 114 1.28 15.36 -4.84
C ILE A 114 0.54 15.13 -3.51
N GLY A 115 -0.74 14.73 -3.58
CA GLY A 115 -1.52 14.39 -2.39
C GLY A 115 -0.89 13.26 -1.57
N ASN A 116 -0.42 12.20 -2.23
CA ASN A 116 0.25 11.08 -1.57
C ASN A 116 1.56 11.50 -0.89
N LEU A 117 2.37 12.35 -1.53
CA LEU A 117 3.58 12.89 -0.91
C LEU A 117 3.25 13.74 0.33
N HIS A 118 2.20 14.56 0.26
CA HIS A 118 1.73 15.35 1.40
C HIS A 118 1.28 14.45 2.56
N ILE A 119 0.48 13.43 2.28
CA ILE A 119 0.06 12.42 3.26
C ILE A 119 1.27 11.75 3.90
N MET A 120 2.25 11.30 3.11
CA MET A 120 3.45 10.67 3.69
C MET A 120 4.20 11.62 4.63
N ALA A 121 4.32 12.90 4.28
CA ALA A 121 4.95 13.89 5.13
C ALA A 121 4.20 14.12 6.46
N ASP A 122 2.86 14.03 6.46
CA ASP A 122 2.04 14.17 7.67
C ASP A 122 2.20 12.98 8.64
N TYR A 123 2.51 11.80 8.12
CA TYR A 123 2.69 10.58 8.92
C TYR A 123 4.16 10.30 9.29
N ARG A 124 5.10 11.14 8.87
CA ARG A 124 6.55 10.92 9.05
C ARG A 124 6.97 10.75 10.51
N GLU A 125 6.33 11.44 11.46
CA GLU A 125 6.66 11.32 12.90
C GLU A 125 6.23 9.98 13.52
N LYS A 126 5.41 9.20 12.80
CA LYS A 126 4.80 7.97 13.29
C LYS A 126 5.26 6.74 12.51
N LEU A 127 5.73 6.93 11.28
CA LEU A 127 6.10 5.88 10.35
C LEU A 127 7.40 6.27 9.60
N TYR A 128 8.31 5.32 9.47
CA TYR A 128 9.41 5.37 8.51
C TYR A 128 8.86 5.07 7.12
N LEU A 129 8.75 6.12 6.30
CA LEU A 129 8.13 6.04 4.98
C LEU A 129 9.14 6.32 3.87
N LYS A 130 9.17 5.43 2.88
CA LYS A 130 9.82 5.67 1.59
C LYS A 130 8.88 5.34 0.44
N MET A 131 8.81 6.23 -0.55
CA MET A 131 8.12 6.01 -1.80
C MET A 131 9.13 5.65 -2.87
N VAL A 132 8.96 4.49 -3.51
CA VAL A 132 9.79 4.07 -4.63
C VAL A 132 8.94 3.99 -5.89
N THR A 133 9.27 4.82 -6.87
CA THR A 133 8.60 4.89 -8.16
C THR A 133 9.46 4.23 -9.24
N ASN A 134 8.99 4.29 -10.48
CA ASN A 134 9.77 3.88 -11.65
C ASN A 134 10.97 4.81 -11.94
N HIS A 135 11.07 5.95 -11.25
CA HIS A 135 12.04 7.01 -11.57
C HIS A 135 12.84 7.52 -10.36
N ALA A 136 12.32 7.36 -9.15
CA ALA A 136 12.92 7.95 -7.96
C ALA A 136 12.63 7.14 -6.69
N THR A 137 13.48 7.33 -5.69
CA THR A 137 13.22 6.99 -4.30
C THR A 137 13.09 8.28 -3.52
N ILE A 138 12.00 8.45 -2.80
CA ILE A 138 11.70 9.63 -1.97
C ILE A 138 11.52 9.13 -0.55
N THR A 139 12.28 9.68 0.39
CA THR A 139 12.23 9.31 1.81
C THR A 139 11.69 10.47 2.63
N CYS A 140 10.81 10.19 3.59
CA CYS A 140 10.41 11.16 4.59
C CYS A 140 11.38 11.07 5.78
N GLU A 141 12.23 12.09 5.93
CA GLU A 141 13.15 12.19 7.07
C GLU A 141 12.40 12.63 8.33
N HIS A 142 12.84 12.12 9.48
CA HIS A 142 12.37 12.58 10.79
C HIS A 142 13.25 13.76 11.22
N ASP A 143 12.67 14.75 11.89
CA ASP A 143 13.40 15.89 12.46
C ASP A 143 14.08 15.55 13.80
#